data_AF-A0A0G1FIQ9-F1
#
_entry.id   AF-A0A0G1FIQ9-F1
#
_cell.length_a   1.000
_cell.length_b   1.000
_cell.length_c   1.000
_cell.angle_alpha   90.00
_cell.angle_beta   90.00
_cell.angle_gamma   90.00
#
_symmetry.space_group_name_H-M   'P 1'
#
loop_
_entity.id
_entity.type
_entity.pdbx_description
1 polymer ?
#
loop_
_entity_poly.entity_id
_entity_poly.type
_entity_poly.pdbx_seq_one_letter_code
_entity_poly.pdbx_strand_id
1 'polypeptide(L)'
;MPKSKNIAPAQKPTTKRPTDTKKKVSARSSRTTKPIIPILSEVVPELKDHIISQPQPNQDYSYWQALGWFGAGMIGILITTGSAIWLASLKQPHYPTSNITPAVNQPLLTEISPLTGLPTSPETMTRRPWAVVVENFFTVRPQAGLGAADIVFESPTEGGITRLLAIYQSSLPKLVGPVRSARSYFNDWIRPFSPFY
;
A
#
# COMPACT_ATOMS: atom_id res chain seq x y z
N MET A 1 -25.62 -46.91 45.96
CA MET A 1 -26.57 -45.80 46.22
C MET A 1 -25.96 -44.91 47.30
N PRO A 2 -25.92 -43.57 47.16
CA PRO A 2 -27.12 -42.75 46.94
C PRO A 2 -27.07 -41.71 45.78
N LYS A 3 -28.25 -41.59 45.16
CA LYS A 3 -28.99 -40.43 44.60
C LYS A 3 -28.31 -39.40 43.66
N SER A 4 -28.60 -39.65 42.38
CA SER A 4 -28.96 -38.70 41.31
C SER A 4 -29.45 -37.31 41.74
N LYS A 5 -28.93 -36.27 41.06
CA LYS A 5 -29.64 -35.03 40.79
C LYS A 5 -29.51 -34.71 39.30
N ASN A 6 -30.61 -34.91 38.57
CA ASN A 6 -30.81 -34.41 37.21
C ASN A 6 -30.92 -32.89 37.24
N ILE A 7 -30.09 -32.19 36.45
CA ILE A 7 -30.21 -30.76 36.19
C ILE A 7 -30.81 -30.62 34.79
N ALA A 8 -32.00 -30.05 34.72
CA ALA A 8 -32.73 -29.81 33.48
C ALA A 8 -32.04 -28.75 32.60
N PRO A 9 -32.17 -28.82 31.26
CA PRO A 9 -31.57 -27.85 30.36
C PRO A 9 -32.27 -26.49 30.43
N ALA A 10 -31.47 -25.42 30.47
CA ALA A 10 -31.94 -24.03 30.47
C ALA A 10 -32.69 -23.71 29.15
N GLN A 11 -33.91 -23.20 29.29
CA GLN A 11 -34.73 -22.75 28.17
C GLN A 11 -34.20 -21.43 27.60
N LYS A 12 -33.99 -21.39 26.29
CA LYS A 12 -33.52 -20.23 25.52
C LYS A 12 -34.68 -19.24 25.34
N PRO A 13 -34.55 -17.94 25.69
CA PRO A 13 -35.63 -16.98 25.50
C PRO A 13 -35.84 -16.68 24.00
N THR A 14 -37.08 -16.85 23.54
CA THR A 14 -37.52 -16.56 22.18
C THR A 14 -37.96 -15.11 22.06
N THR A 15 -37.10 -14.25 21.51
CA THR A 15 -37.44 -12.86 21.19
C THR A 15 -38.27 -12.82 19.90
N LYS A 16 -39.58 -12.63 20.00
CA LYS A 16 -40.46 -12.36 18.85
C LYS A 16 -40.22 -10.94 18.35
N ARG A 17 -39.91 -10.79 17.05
CA ARG A 17 -39.73 -9.50 16.36
C ARG A 17 -41.12 -8.85 16.13
N PRO A 18 -41.32 -7.56 16.45
CA PRO A 18 -42.58 -6.89 16.15
C PRO A 18 -42.75 -6.69 14.65
N THR A 19 -43.95 -6.97 14.16
CA THR A 19 -44.43 -6.71 12.80
C THR A 19 -44.53 -5.21 12.55
N ASP A 20 -43.97 -4.76 11.43
CA ASP A 20 -43.94 -3.36 11.01
C ASP A 20 -45.28 -2.96 10.37
N THR A 21 -46.10 -2.22 11.12
CA THR A 21 -47.41 -1.72 10.70
C THR A 21 -47.22 -0.44 9.87
N LYS A 22 -47.24 -0.55 8.53
CA LYS A 22 -47.20 0.63 7.65
C LYS A 22 -48.47 1.48 7.80
N LYS A 23 -48.32 2.64 8.42
CA LYS A 23 -49.35 3.68 8.54
C LYS A 23 -49.40 4.50 7.25
N LYS A 24 -50.58 4.51 6.62
CA LYS A 24 -50.93 5.30 5.43
C LYS A 24 -51.00 6.78 5.83
N VAL A 25 -50.22 7.66 5.19
CA VAL A 25 -50.37 9.12 5.31
C VAL A 25 -50.51 9.70 3.91
N SER A 26 -51.70 10.23 3.66
CA SER A 26 -52.11 10.96 2.47
C SER A 26 -51.87 12.45 2.68
N ALA A 27 -51.14 13.07 1.76
CA ALA A 27 -51.00 14.52 1.57
C ALA A 27 -50.16 14.72 0.29
N ARG A 28 -50.35 15.69 -0.61
CA ARG A 28 -51.30 16.80 -0.77
C ARG A 28 -50.99 17.39 -2.15
N SER A 29 -51.99 17.51 -3.01
CA SER A 29 -52.17 18.47 -4.12
C SER A 29 -50.91 18.94 -4.89
N SER A 30 -50.70 18.41 -6.10
CA SER A 30 -49.84 19.00 -7.13
C SER A 30 -50.52 20.21 -7.78
N ARG A 31 -49.93 21.40 -7.63
CA ARG A 31 -50.36 22.63 -8.33
C ARG A 31 -49.80 22.67 -9.74
N THR A 32 -50.73 22.68 -10.69
CA THR A 32 -50.81 23.34 -11.99
C THR A 32 -49.60 24.18 -12.46
N THR A 33 -49.04 23.75 -13.58
CA THR A 33 -48.16 24.46 -14.52
C THR A 33 -48.83 25.70 -15.13
N LYS A 34 -48.10 26.81 -15.28
CA LYS A 34 -48.39 27.85 -16.27
C LYS A 34 -47.11 28.26 -17.01
N PRO A 35 -47.15 28.48 -18.34
CA PRO A 35 -46.00 28.90 -19.13
C PRO A 35 -45.95 30.44 -19.21
N ILE A 36 -44.76 31.04 -19.10
CA ILE A 36 -44.54 32.47 -19.42
C ILE A 36 -43.13 32.63 -20.01
N ILE A 37 -43.07 33.04 -21.27
CA ILE A 37 -41.91 33.62 -21.98
C ILE A 37 -42.50 34.74 -22.85
N PRO A 38 -41.77 35.78 -23.32
CA PRO A 38 -40.67 36.57 -22.75
C PRO A 38 -41.01 38.09 -22.71
N ILE A 39 -40.49 38.86 -21.76
CA ILE A 39 -40.42 40.34 -21.90
C ILE A 39 -39.09 40.80 -21.28
N LEU A 40 -38.03 40.84 -22.10
CA LEU A 40 -36.73 41.45 -21.79
C LEU A 40 -36.41 42.49 -22.87
N SER A 41 -37.27 43.49 -23.04
CA SER A 41 -36.94 44.63 -23.91
C SER A 41 -37.44 45.97 -23.42
N GLU A 42 -38.02 46.04 -22.22
CA GLU A 42 -38.59 47.28 -21.72
C GLU A 42 -38.34 47.33 -20.22
N VAL A 43 -37.26 48.00 -19.82
CA VAL A 43 -37.07 48.69 -18.52
C VAL A 43 -35.58 49.07 -18.41
N VAL A 44 -35.36 50.37 -18.12
CA VAL A 44 -34.11 51.11 -17.83
C VAL A 44 -33.41 51.80 -19.02
N PRO A 45 -33.78 53.06 -19.33
CA PRO A 45 -32.98 53.98 -20.13
C PRO A 45 -32.00 54.84 -19.31
N GLU A 46 -31.67 54.46 -18.07
CA GLU A 46 -31.00 55.33 -17.09
C GLU A 46 -29.66 54.76 -16.60
N LEU A 47 -28.74 54.50 -17.53
CA LEU A 47 -27.38 54.04 -17.20
C LEU A 47 -26.34 54.43 -18.26
N LYS A 48 -26.55 55.57 -18.93
CA LYS A 48 -25.69 56.03 -20.04
C LYS A 48 -24.70 57.13 -19.65
N ASP A 49 -24.89 57.77 -18.50
CA ASP A 49 -24.19 59.02 -18.18
C ASP A 49 -23.15 58.88 -17.06
N HIS A 50 -22.86 57.65 -16.61
CA HIS A 50 -21.81 57.33 -15.63
C HIS A 50 -20.63 56.58 -16.26
N ILE A 51 -20.26 56.93 -17.49
CA ILE A 51 -18.98 56.50 -18.09
C ILE A 51 -17.88 57.38 -17.54
N ILE A 52 -17.31 56.94 -16.41
CA ILE A 52 -16.02 57.40 -15.91
C ILE A 52 -14.99 57.05 -16.99
N SER A 53 -14.31 58.07 -17.52
CA SER A 53 -13.17 57.96 -18.43
C SER A 53 -12.15 56.97 -17.87
N GLN A 54 -12.01 55.82 -18.53
CA GLN A 54 -11.00 54.83 -18.19
C GLN A 54 -9.61 55.44 -18.42
N PRO A 55 -8.64 55.26 -17.49
CA PRO A 55 -7.28 55.69 -17.75
C PRO A 55 -6.71 54.87 -18.91
N GLN A 56 -6.16 55.54 -19.93
CA GLN A 56 -5.48 54.86 -21.03
C GLN A 56 -4.25 54.13 -20.49
N PRO A 57 -4.04 52.85 -20.84
CA PRO A 57 -2.89 52.10 -20.35
C PRO A 57 -1.60 52.72 -20.87
N ASN A 58 -0.72 53.12 -19.95
CA ASN A 58 0.64 53.55 -20.25
C ASN A 58 1.38 52.45 -21.03
N GLN A 59 1.92 52.79 -22.20
CA GLN A 59 2.60 51.90 -23.14
C GLN A 59 4.08 51.72 -22.79
N ASP A 60 4.38 51.19 -21.61
CA ASP A 60 5.74 50.78 -21.28
C ASP A 60 5.96 49.30 -21.63
N TYR A 61 6.17 49.04 -22.91
CA TYR A 61 6.44 47.72 -23.51
C TYR A 61 7.82 47.13 -23.17
N SER A 62 8.33 47.36 -21.96
CA SER A 62 9.63 46.84 -21.54
C SER A 62 9.55 45.43 -20.93
N TYR A 63 8.38 45.00 -20.43
CA TYR A 63 8.24 43.72 -19.71
C TYR A 63 7.88 42.54 -20.61
N TRP A 64 7.16 42.77 -21.72
CA TRP A 64 6.76 41.69 -22.64
C TRP A 64 7.88 41.24 -23.58
N GLN A 65 8.86 42.11 -23.88
CA GLN A 65 10.04 41.71 -24.65
C GLN A 65 11.00 40.88 -23.80
N ALA A 66 11.15 41.18 -22.51
CA ALA A 66 11.98 40.40 -21.60
C ALA A 66 11.41 38.98 -21.36
N LEU A 67 10.09 38.83 -21.18
CA LEU A 67 9.46 37.51 -20.98
C LEU A 67 9.62 36.56 -22.18
N GLY A 68 9.66 37.09 -23.40
CA GLY A 68 9.85 36.27 -24.62
C GLY A 68 11.21 35.56 -24.65
N TRP A 69 12.27 36.23 -24.18
CA TRP A 69 13.63 35.68 -24.18
C TRP A 69 13.85 34.68 -23.02
N PHE A 70 13.26 34.93 -21.85
CA PHE A 70 13.31 33.95 -20.74
C PHE A 70 12.52 32.67 -21.06
N GLY A 71 11.38 32.77 -21.74
CA GLY A 71 10.60 31.60 -22.19
C GLY A 71 11.32 30.78 -23.27
N ALA A 72 11.90 31.42 -24.28
CA ALA A 72 12.66 30.75 -25.34
C ALA A 72 13.95 30.09 -24.83
N GLY A 73 14.65 30.73 -23.89
CA GLY A 73 15.86 30.17 -23.28
C GLY A 73 15.61 28.89 -22.48
N MET A 74 14.50 28.81 -21.74
CA MET A 74 14.13 27.63 -20.95
C MET A 74 13.75 26.43 -21.82
N ILE A 75 13.08 26.65 -22.96
CA ILE A 75 12.75 25.59 -23.92
C ILE A 75 14.04 25.06 -24.59
N GLY A 76 14.97 25.94 -24.93
CA GLY A 76 16.28 25.55 -25.49
C GLY A 76 17.13 24.71 -24.52
N ILE A 77 17.14 25.05 -23.23
CA ILE A 77 17.86 24.29 -22.20
C ILE A 77 17.27 22.89 -22.00
N LEU A 78 15.94 22.75 -22.03
CA LEU A 78 15.26 21.45 -21.89
C LEU A 78 15.48 20.54 -23.11
N ILE A 79 15.54 21.08 -24.32
CA ILE A 79 15.83 20.29 -25.55
C ILE A 79 17.29 19.84 -25.58
N THR A 80 18.24 20.68 -25.17
CA THR A 80 19.68 20.34 -25.17
C THR A 80 20.05 19.34 -24.08
N THR A 81 19.50 19.47 -22.86
CA THR A 81 19.72 18.47 -21.80
C THR A 81 18.99 17.16 -22.07
N GLY A 82 17.76 17.20 -22.60
CA GLY A 82 17.02 16.00 -22.99
C GLY A 82 17.72 15.20 -24.10
N SER A 83 18.26 15.89 -25.12
CA SER A 83 19.00 15.23 -26.20
C SER A 83 20.35 14.66 -25.75
N ALA A 84 21.05 15.31 -24.83
CA ALA A 84 22.28 14.77 -24.24
C ALA A 84 22.02 13.47 -23.45
N ILE A 85 20.92 13.39 -22.69
CA ILE A 85 20.53 12.17 -21.97
C ILE A 85 20.11 11.06 -22.95
N TRP A 86 19.40 11.39 -24.02
CA TRP A 86 19.02 10.42 -25.05
C TRP A 86 20.22 9.88 -25.84
N LEU A 87 21.18 10.75 -26.21
CA LEU A 87 22.44 10.33 -26.86
C LEU A 87 23.32 9.50 -25.91
N ALA A 88 23.36 9.82 -24.63
CA ALA A 88 24.04 9.00 -23.62
C ALA A 88 23.38 7.61 -23.48
N SER A 89 22.06 7.50 -23.67
CA SER A 89 21.33 6.23 -23.63
C SER A 89 21.59 5.34 -24.86
N LEU A 90 22.11 5.87 -25.97
CA LEU A 90 22.54 5.07 -27.12
C LEU A 90 23.90 4.40 -26.90
N LYS A 91 24.68 4.87 -25.92
CA LYS A 91 25.93 4.24 -25.46
C LYS A 91 25.64 3.32 -24.29
N GLN A 92 24.81 2.30 -24.49
CA GLN A 92 24.72 1.22 -23.51
C GLN A 92 26.11 0.56 -23.43
N PRO A 93 26.71 0.41 -22.25
CA PRO A 93 27.90 -0.43 -22.14
C PRO A 93 27.50 -1.81 -22.62
N HIS A 94 28.11 -2.26 -23.71
CA HIS A 94 28.06 -3.67 -24.08
C HIS A 94 28.74 -4.40 -22.94
N TYR A 95 27.95 -4.92 -22.00
CA TYR A 95 28.44 -5.93 -21.09
C TYR A 95 28.98 -7.05 -21.98
N PRO A 96 30.25 -7.46 -21.82
CA PRO A 96 30.74 -8.60 -22.56
C PRO A 96 29.76 -9.73 -22.33
N THR A 97 29.08 -10.16 -23.39
CA THR A 97 28.33 -11.40 -23.39
C THR A 97 29.32 -12.44 -22.95
N SER A 98 29.26 -12.82 -21.68
CA SER A 98 30.06 -13.90 -21.16
C SER A 98 29.63 -15.08 -22.00
N ASN A 99 30.52 -15.53 -22.89
CA ASN A 99 30.32 -16.79 -23.59
C ASN A 99 30.32 -17.83 -22.47
N ILE A 100 29.12 -18.18 -21.99
CA ILE A 100 28.92 -19.31 -21.11
C ILE A 100 29.23 -20.51 -22.00
N THR A 101 30.52 -20.84 -22.15
CA THR A 101 30.91 -22.22 -22.33
C THR A 101 30.16 -22.97 -21.24
N PRO A 102 29.26 -23.91 -21.56
CA PRO A 102 28.64 -24.72 -20.53
C PRO A 102 29.76 -25.47 -19.82
N ALA A 103 30.22 -24.90 -18.71
CA ALA A 103 31.06 -25.59 -17.75
C ALA A 103 30.22 -26.78 -17.33
N VAL A 104 30.67 -27.95 -17.78
CA VAL A 104 30.16 -29.28 -17.49
C VAL A 104 29.39 -29.29 -16.17
N ASN A 105 28.09 -29.57 -16.28
CA ASN A 105 27.20 -30.01 -15.19
C ASN A 105 27.96 -30.94 -14.24
N GLN A 106 28.46 -30.40 -13.14
CA GLN A 106 28.29 -31.10 -11.88
C GLN A 106 26.94 -30.59 -11.39
N PRO A 107 25.89 -31.42 -11.28
CA PRO A 107 24.82 -31.04 -10.37
C PRO A 107 25.51 -30.89 -9.03
N LEU A 108 25.70 -29.65 -8.57
CA LEU A 108 25.89 -29.37 -7.16
C LEU A 108 24.87 -30.27 -6.48
N LEU A 109 25.26 -31.18 -5.59
CA LEU A 109 24.30 -32.08 -4.94
C LEU A 109 23.23 -31.19 -4.31
N THR A 110 22.11 -31.05 -5.00
CA THR A 110 21.13 -30.02 -4.68
C THR A 110 20.01 -30.76 -3.99
N GLU A 111 20.04 -30.70 -2.67
CA GLU A 111 19.03 -31.31 -1.84
C GLU A 111 17.82 -30.39 -1.75
N ILE A 112 16.65 -30.94 -1.48
CA ILE A 112 15.43 -30.14 -1.35
C ILE A 112 15.34 -29.66 0.11
N SER A 113 15.27 -28.34 0.31
CA SER A 113 15.10 -27.78 1.64
C SER A 113 13.77 -28.22 2.26
N PRO A 114 13.76 -28.71 3.52
CA PRO A 114 12.52 -29.12 4.19
C PRO A 114 11.61 -27.93 4.54
N LEU A 115 12.16 -26.71 4.61
CA LEU A 115 11.40 -25.51 5.01
C LEU A 115 10.80 -24.78 3.80
N THR A 116 11.52 -24.74 2.68
CA THR A 116 11.10 -23.98 1.49
C THR A 116 10.68 -24.86 0.31
N GLY A 117 11.04 -26.15 0.31
CA GLY A 117 10.85 -27.03 -0.84
C GLY A 117 11.72 -26.68 -2.05
N LEU A 118 12.66 -25.74 -1.90
CA LEU A 118 13.54 -25.29 -2.98
C LEU A 118 14.85 -26.07 -3.01
N PRO A 119 15.47 -26.21 -4.19
CA PRO A 119 16.80 -26.80 -4.32
C PRO A 119 17.85 -25.95 -3.56
N THR A 120 18.64 -26.56 -2.69
CA THR A 120 19.65 -25.90 -1.86
C THR A 120 20.96 -26.71 -1.77
N SER A 121 22.03 -26.05 -1.34
CA SER A 121 23.32 -26.73 -1.11
C SER A 121 23.27 -27.63 0.13
N PRO A 122 24.07 -28.70 0.20
CA PRO A 122 24.11 -29.57 1.38
C PRO A 122 24.59 -28.84 2.64
N GLU A 123 25.46 -27.84 2.48
CA GLU A 123 25.91 -26.97 3.57
C GLU A 123 24.75 -26.18 4.15
N THR A 124 23.95 -25.55 3.30
CA THR A 124 22.76 -24.83 3.75
C THR A 124 21.79 -25.77 4.43
N MET A 125 21.55 -26.97 3.88
CA MET A 125 20.60 -27.94 4.43
C MET A 125 20.94 -28.40 5.86
N THR A 126 22.22 -28.55 6.17
CA THR A 126 22.69 -28.97 7.51
C THR A 126 22.76 -27.81 8.51
N ARG A 127 22.51 -26.57 8.07
CA ARG A 127 22.53 -25.39 8.93
C ARG A 127 21.38 -25.41 9.93
N ARG A 128 21.70 -25.19 11.21
CA ARG A 128 20.71 -24.97 12.27
C ARG A 128 19.95 -23.65 12.01
N PRO A 129 18.60 -23.65 12.04
CA PRO A 129 17.83 -22.43 11.78
C PRO A 129 17.97 -21.38 12.89
N TRP A 130 17.61 -20.15 12.57
CA TRP A 130 17.44 -19.05 13.51
C TRP A 130 15.96 -18.67 13.58
N ALA A 131 15.42 -18.50 14.77
CA ALA A 131 14.07 -18.02 15.01
C ALA A 131 14.15 -16.66 15.71
N VAL A 132 13.45 -15.65 15.18
CA VAL A 132 13.47 -14.29 15.73
C VAL A 132 12.05 -13.78 15.85
N VAL A 133 11.70 -13.25 17.03
CA VAL A 133 10.42 -12.56 17.22
C VAL A 133 10.55 -11.11 16.78
N VAL A 134 9.80 -10.75 15.76
CA VAL A 134 9.79 -9.43 15.12
C VAL A 134 8.48 -8.70 15.42
N GLU A 135 8.57 -7.40 15.65
CA GLU A 135 7.40 -6.55 15.86
C GLU A 135 6.54 -6.40 14.59
N ASN A 136 5.22 -6.33 14.77
CA ASN A 136 4.27 -6.07 13.68
C ASN A 136 3.41 -4.82 13.87
N PHE A 137 3.81 -3.90 14.76
CA PHE A 137 3.07 -2.66 14.98
C PHE A 137 3.16 -1.73 13.75
N PHE A 138 2.14 -0.92 13.49
CA PHE A 138 2.02 -0.18 12.24
C PHE A 138 3.14 0.86 12.04
N THR A 139 3.64 1.48 13.12
CA THR A 139 4.67 2.54 13.04
C THR A 139 6.07 2.02 12.73
N VAL A 140 6.31 0.71 12.84
CA VAL A 140 7.65 0.11 12.67
C VAL A 140 7.80 -0.66 11.36
N ARG A 141 6.80 -0.57 10.48
CA ARG A 141 6.85 -1.16 9.15
C ARG A 141 7.57 -0.21 8.18
N PRO A 142 8.38 -0.72 7.24
CA PRO A 142 8.66 -2.14 6.99
C PRO A 142 9.69 -2.75 7.94
N GLN A 143 9.55 -4.05 8.23
CA GLN A 143 10.52 -4.82 9.01
C GLN A 143 11.79 -5.10 8.22
N ALA A 144 12.94 -5.13 8.90
CA ALA A 144 14.20 -5.55 8.32
C ALA A 144 14.30 -7.08 8.28
N GLY A 145 14.80 -7.62 7.17
CA GLY A 145 15.15 -9.04 7.05
C GLY A 145 13.98 -10.01 6.92
N LEU A 146 12.72 -9.56 6.94
CA LEU A 146 11.57 -10.46 6.89
C LEU A 146 11.48 -11.24 5.57
N GLY A 147 11.88 -10.65 4.45
CA GLY A 147 11.85 -11.29 3.13
C GLY A 147 12.88 -12.43 2.93
N ALA A 148 13.82 -12.59 3.85
CA ALA A 148 14.76 -13.71 3.85
C ALA A 148 14.28 -14.92 4.67
N ALA A 149 13.13 -14.80 5.37
CA ALA A 149 12.60 -15.85 6.21
C ALA A 149 12.02 -16.99 5.38
N ASP A 150 12.28 -18.23 5.79
CA ASP A 150 11.69 -19.42 5.17
C ASP A 150 10.26 -19.64 5.65
N ILE A 151 10.01 -19.36 6.93
CA ILE A 151 8.70 -19.50 7.56
C ILE A 151 8.45 -18.25 8.41
N VAL A 152 7.23 -17.71 8.32
CA VAL A 152 6.77 -16.63 9.19
C VAL A 152 5.44 -17.03 9.82
N PHE A 153 5.41 -17.11 11.15
CA PHE A 153 4.17 -17.25 11.89
C PHE A 153 3.71 -15.89 12.41
N GLU A 154 2.42 -15.60 12.27
CA GLU A 154 1.79 -14.44 12.91
C GLU A 154 0.89 -14.93 14.05
N SER A 155 1.01 -14.29 15.22
CA SER A 155 0.18 -14.61 16.38
C SER A 155 -0.33 -13.33 17.03
N PRO A 156 -1.61 -13.29 17.46
CA PRO A 156 -2.14 -12.18 18.24
C PRO A 156 -1.49 -12.11 19.61
N THR A 157 -1.43 -10.90 20.14
CA THR A 157 -0.67 -10.63 21.35
C THR A 157 -1.34 -9.64 22.29
N GLU A 158 -0.59 -8.89 23.12
CA GLU A 158 -1.22 -7.87 23.97
C GLU A 158 -1.91 -6.80 23.12
N GLY A 159 -3.05 -6.30 23.61
CA GLY A 159 -3.72 -5.14 23.04
C GLY A 159 -4.23 -5.29 21.61
N GLY A 160 -4.37 -6.52 21.10
CA GLY A 160 -4.83 -6.79 19.73
C GLY A 160 -3.77 -6.58 18.65
N ILE A 161 -2.51 -6.38 19.04
CA ILE A 161 -1.37 -6.27 18.11
C ILE A 161 -0.76 -7.65 17.91
N THR A 162 -0.34 -7.97 16.69
CA THR A 162 0.33 -9.24 16.37
C THR A 162 1.86 -9.12 16.49
N ARG A 163 2.54 -10.26 16.67
CA ARG A 163 3.99 -10.39 16.49
C ARG A 163 4.27 -11.46 15.46
N LEU A 164 5.38 -11.28 14.74
CA LEU A 164 5.87 -12.23 13.74
C LEU A 164 6.98 -13.08 14.37
N LEU A 165 6.95 -14.39 14.14
CA LEU A 165 8.05 -15.29 14.42
C LEU A 165 8.63 -15.72 13.08
N ALA A 166 9.82 -15.22 12.76
CA ALA A 166 10.50 -15.49 11.50
C ALA A 166 11.59 -16.56 11.70
N ILE A 167 11.58 -17.60 10.88
CA ILE A 167 12.57 -18.69 10.88
C ILE A 167 13.44 -18.58 9.63
N TYR A 168 14.76 -18.62 9.82
CA TYR A 168 15.78 -18.47 8.79
C TYR A 168 16.71 -19.67 8.77
N GLN A 169 16.82 -20.33 7.62
CA GLN A 169 17.74 -21.44 7.40
C GLN A 169 18.40 -21.32 6.02
N SER A 170 17.59 -21.12 4.97
CA SER A 170 18.09 -21.07 3.59
C SER A 170 18.93 -19.82 3.33
N SER A 171 18.49 -18.69 3.87
CA SER A 171 19.12 -17.38 3.73
C SER A 171 19.13 -16.66 5.07
N LEU A 172 20.29 -16.15 5.47
CA LEU A 172 20.44 -15.35 6.69
C LEU A 172 20.48 -13.87 6.31
N PRO A 173 19.56 -13.02 6.84
CA PRO A 173 19.60 -11.59 6.58
C PRO A 173 20.78 -10.94 7.31
N LYS A 174 21.33 -9.86 6.74
CA LYS A 174 22.35 -9.04 7.42
C LYS A 174 21.81 -8.33 8.67
N LEU A 175 20.51 -8.01 8.66
CA LEU A 175 19.82 -7.29 9.73
C LEU A 175 18.38 -7.81 9.84
N VAL A 176 17.92 -8.05 11.07
CA VAL A 176 16.54 -8.45 11.39
C VAL A 176 15.97 -7.57 12.50
N GLY A 177 14.72 -7.14 12.35
CA GLY A 177 14.02 -6.41 13.41
C GLY A 177 12.87 -5.51 12.94
N PRO A 178 12.25 -4.77 13.89
CA PRO A 178 12.63 -4.66 15.30
C PRO A 178 12.35 -5.94 16.10
N VAL A 179 13.31 -6.35 16.95
CA VAL A 179 13.17 -7.55 17.80
C VAL A 179 12.26 -7.25 19.01
N ARG A 180 11.45 -8.22 19.42
CA ARG A 180 10.56 -8.13 20.58
C ARG A 180 10.63 -9.37 21.45
N SER A 181 10.06 -9.27 22.65
CA SER A 181 10.04 -10.36 23.61
C SER A 181 9.40 -11.62 23.03
N ALA A 182 10.06 -12.74 23.30
CA ALA A 182 9.51 -14.08 23.13
C ALA A 182 8.26 -14.26 24.00
N ARG A 183 7.32 -15.09 23.52
CA ARG A 183 6.22 -15.61 24.32
C ARG A 183 6.29 -17.11 24.36
N SER A 184 5.78 -17.70 25.44
CA SER A 184 5.86 -19.14 25.71
C SER A 184 5.37 -20.00 24.54
N TYR A 185 4.26 -19.62 23.90
CA TYR A 185 3.72 -20.38 22.76
C TYR A 185 4.64 -20.40 21.54
N PHE A 186 5.46 -19.36 21.31
CA PHE A 186 6.43 -19.39 20.22
C PHE A 186 7.50 -20.45 20.45
N ASN A 187 7.87 -20.71 21.71
CA ASN A 187 8.81 -21.79 22.05
C ASN A 187 8.25 -23.15 21.61
N ASP A 188 6.96 -23.41 21.83
CA ASP A 188 6.34 -24.67 21.41
C ASP A 188 6.27 -24.81 19.89
N TRP A 189 6.10 -23.71 19.16
CA TRP A 189 6.06 -23.71 17.69
C TRP A 189 7.43 -23.95 17.06
N ILE A 190 8.50 -23.46 17.68
CA ILE A 190 9.85 -23.61 17.14
C ILE A 190 10.52 -24.94 17.50
N ARG A 191 10.02 -25.68 18.50
CA ARG A 191 10.59 -26.97 18.94
C ARG A 191 10.89 -27.94 17.79
N PRO A 192 10.00 -28.17 16.81
CA PRO A 192 10.27 -29.11 15.71
C PRO A 192 11.48 -28.71 14.86
N PHE A 193 11.81 -27.42 14.79
CA PHE A 193 12.93 -26.89 14.00
C PHE A 193 14.23 -26.80 14.79
N SER A 194 14.17 -26.92 16.13
CA SER A 194 15.31 -26.78 17.04
C SER A 194 16.23 -25.58 16.72
N PRO A 195 15.70 -24.36 16.52
CA PRO A 195 16.53 -23.23 16.07
C PRO A 195 17.36 -22.63 17.22
N PHE A 196 18.21 -21.66 16.90
CA PHE A 196 18.59 -20.62 17.84
C PHE A 196 17.43 -19.65 18.03
N TYR A 197 17.10 -19.25 19.26
CA TYR A 197 15.94 -18.42 19.58
C TYR A 197 16.29 -17.29 20.54
#